data_AF-A0A7J4TMC6-F1
#
_entry.id   AF-A0A7J4TMC6-F1
#
_cell.length_a   1.000
_cell.length_b   1.000
_cell.length_c   1.000
_cell.angle_alpha   90.00
_cell.angle_beta   90.00
_cell.angle_gamma   90.00
#
_symmetry.space_group_name_H-M   'P 1'
#
loop_
_entity.id
_entity.type
_entity.pdbx_description
1 polymer ?
#
loop_
_entity_poly.entity_id
_entity_poly.type
_entity_poly.pdbx_seq_one_letter_code
_entity_poly.pdbx_strand_id
1 'polypeptide(L)' 'AIMEAADAFDSLKGEGVIVCITEGIPTLDMVKAVAYVDNRPGVRLIGPNCPGII' A
#
# COMPACT_ATOMS: atom_id res chain seq x y z
N ALA A 1 -6.21 0.35 -6.75
CA ALA A 1 -5.36 -0.79 -6.37
C ALA A 1 -4.83 -0.70 -4.94
N ILE A 2 -3.86 0.17 -4.62
CA ILE A 2 -3.25 0.20 -3.26
C ILE A 2 -4.29 0.48 -2.18
N MET A 3 -5.11 1.51 -2.37
CA MET A 3 -6.15 1.89 -1.39
C MET A 3 -7.20 0.79 -1.21
N GLU A 4 -7.64 0.15 -2.30
CA GLU A 4 -8.60 -0.97 -2.25
C GLU A 4 -8.02 -2.17 -1.49
N ALA A 5 -6.74 -2.49 -1.68
CA ALA A 5 -6.08 -3.55 -0.93
C ALA A 5 -5.99 -3.21 0.56
N ALA A 6 -5.73 -1.93 0.89
CA ALA A 6 -5.70 -1.46 2.26
C ALA A 6 -7.07 -1.59 2.95
N ASP A 7 -8.15 -1.25 2.24
CA ASP A 7 -9.52 -1.43 2.73
C ASP A 7 -9.89 -2.90 2.94
N ALA A 8 -9.43 -3.79 2.07
CA ALA A 8 -9.65 -5.22 2.23
C ALA A 8 -8.99 -5.74 3.52
N PHE A 9 -7.75 -5.35 3.82
CA PHE A 9 -7.09 -5.74 5.07
C PHE A 9 -7.75 -5.13 6.31
N ASP A 10 -8.10 -3.85 6.25
CA ASP A 10 -8.71 -3.12 7.36
C ASP A 10 -10.11 -3.68 7.71
N SER A 11 -10.93 -3.98 6.70
CA SER A 11 -12.27 -4.56 6.89
C SER A 11 -12.25 -5.95 7.52
N LEU A 12 -11.19 -6.73 7.29
CA LEU A 12 -10.99 -8.03 7.93
C LEU A 12 -10.36 -7.92 9.33
N LYS A 13 -10.04 -6.70 9.80
CA LYS A 13 -9.21 -6.41 10.98
C LYS A 13 -7.90 -7.22 10.98
N GLY A 14 -7.35 -7.45 9.80
CA GLY A 14 -6.17 -8.28 9.59
C GLY A 14 -4.91 -7.45 9.42
N GLU A 15 -3.77 -8.07 9.67
CA GLU A 15 -2.48 -7.52 9.26
C GLU A 15 -2.22 -7.83 7.80
N GLY A 16 -1.57 -6.91 7.08
CA GLY A 16 -1.36 -7.04 5.65
C GLY A 16 -0.11 -6.32 5.16
N VAL A 17 0.51 -6.86 4.13
CA VAL A 17 1.61 -6.20 3.41
C VAL A 17 1.19 -6.04 1.95
N ILE A 18 1.14 -4.80 1.49
CA ILE A 18 0.89 -4.43 0.10
C ILE A 18 2.24 -4.14 -0.54
N VAL A 19 2.59 -4.85 -1.61
CA VAL A 19 3.83 -4.61 -2.35
C VAL A 19 3.49 -3.98 -3.69
N CYS A 20 3.95 -2.75 -3.89
CA CYS A 20 3.77 -2.01 -5.13
C CYS A 20 5.00 -2.21 -6.04
N ILE A 21 4.87 -3.10 -7.03
CA ILE A 21 5.93 -3.43 -8.00
C ILE A 21 5.97 -2.44 -9.19
N THR A 22 4.84 -1.83 -9.52
CA THR A 22 4.66 -1.06 -10.77
C THR A 22 5.43 0.26 -10.77
N GLU A 23 6.10 0.55 -11.90
CA GLU A 23 6.75 1.83 -12.19
C GLU A 23 5.80 2.88 -12.78
N GLY A 24 6.11 4.17 -12.60
CA GLY A 24 5.45 5.28 -13.31
C GLY A 24 4.18 5.84 -12.64
N ILE A 25 3.90 5.48 -11.38
CA ILE A 25 2.83 6.13 -10.61
C ILE A 25 3.25 7.59 -10.33
N PRO A 26 2.41 8.60 -10.63
CA PRO A 26 2.70 9.98 -10.25
C PRO A 26 2.98 10.11 -8.76
N THR A 27 4.05 10.82 -8.39
CA THR A 27 4.50 10.96 -7.01
C THR A 27 3.38 11.42 -6.06
N LEU A 28 2.55 12.37 -6.50
CA LEU A 28 1.46 12.90 -5.67
C LEU A 28 0.41 11.83 -5.34
N ASP A 29 0.10 10.94 -6.28
CA ASP A 29 -0.86 9.86 -6.06
C ASP A 29 -0.28 8.79 -5.14
N MET A 30 1.04 8.55 -5.25
CA MET A 30 1.72 7.65 -4.34
C MET A 30 1.77 8.19 -2.91
N VAL A 31 2.04 9.48 -2.72
CA VAL A 31 2.01 10.13 -1.40
C VAL A 31 0.63 9.98 -0.75
N LYS A 32 -0.45 10.18 -1.52
CA LYS A 32 -1.82 9.94 -1.04
C LYS A 32 -2.03 8.47 -0.66
N ALA A 33 -1.52 7.53 -1.45
CA ALA A 33 -1.64 6.10 -1.16
C ALA A 33 -0.89 5.69 0.11
N VAL A 34 0.33 6.19 0.32
CA VAL A 34 1.11 5.95 1.55
C VAL A 34 0.35 6.48 2.77
N ALA A 35 -0.07 7.75 2.74
CA ALA A 35 -0.83 8.34 3.83
C ALA A 35 -2.14 7.60 4.10
N TYR A 36 -2.79 7.07 3.07
CA TYR A 36 -3.99 6.26 3.23
C TYR A 36 -3.72 4.94 3.95
N VAL A 37 -2.62 4.26 3.64
CA VAL A 37 -2.22 3.01 4.30
C VAL A 37 -1.76 3.26 5.74
N ASP A 38 -1.00 4.33 5.99
CA ASP A 38 -0.51 4.66 7.35
C ASP A 38 -1.63 4.90 8.37
N ASN A 39 -2.83 5.29 7.91
CA ASN A 39 -4.01 5.44 8.75
C ASN A 39 -4.70 4.11 9.11
N ARG A 40 -4.19 2.96 8.64
CA ARG A 40 -4.73 1.62 8.88
C ARG A 40 -3.72 0.79 9.68
N PRO A 41 -3.89 0.68 11.01
CA PRO A 41 -2.94 -0.04 11.85
C PRO A 41 -2.89 -1.53 11.45
N GLY A 42 -1.68 -2.07 11.30
CA GLY A 42 -1.45 -3.46 10.90
C GLY A 42 -1.28 -3.66 9.38
N VAL A 43 -1.56 -2.65 8.57
CA VAL A 43 -1.33 -2.68 7.11
C VAL A 43 -0.05 -1.93 6.78
N ARG A 44 0.81 -2.54 5.97
CA ARG A 44 2.08 -1.95 5.52
C ARG A 44 2.14 -1.88 4.01
N LEU A 45 2.75 -0.82 3.49
CA LEU A 45 2.99 -0.64 2.06
C LEU A 45 4.49 -0.63 1.78
N ILE A 46 4.92 -1.44 0.82
CA ILE A 46 6.31 -1.52 0.35
C ILE A 46 6.33 -1.04 -1.10
N GLY A 47 6.99 0.09 -1.34
CA GLY A 47 7.05 0.76 -2.64
C GLY A 47 6.84 2.28 -2.51
N PRO A 48 6.70 3.00 -3.64
CA PRO A 48 6.49 2.51 -5.01
C PRO A 48 7.74 1.84 -5.61
N ASN A 49 7.58 1.15 -6.74
CA ASN A 49 8.67 0.56 -7.53
C ASN A 49 9.55 -0.45 -6.75
N CYS A 50 8.94 -1.35 -5.98
CA CYS A 50 9.69 -2.40 -5.31
C CYS A 50 10.20 -3.42 -6.37
N PRO A 51 11.52 -3.63 -6.52
CA PRO A 51 12.08 -4.53 -7.54
C PRO A 51 11.92 -6.02 -7.20
N GLY A 52 11.44 -6.34 -6.00
CA GLY A 52 11.23 -7.69 -5.49
C GLY A 52 11.29 -7.74 -3.97
N ILE A 53 10.72 -8.79 -3.38
CA ILE A 53 10.72 -9.06 -1.93
C ILE A 53 11.20 -10.50 -1.69
N ILE A 54 11.91 -10.77 -0.60
CA ILE A 54 12.40 -12.11 -0.17
C ILE A 54 11.73 -12.47 1.15
#